data_AF-A0ABD6ERN1-F1
#
_entry.id   AF-A0ABD6ERN1-F1
#
_cell.length_a   1.000
_cell.length_b   1.000
_cell.length_c   1.000
_cell.angle_alpha   90.00
_cell.angle_beta   90.00
_cell.angle_gamma   90.00
#
_symmetry.space_group_name_H-M   'P 1'
#
loop_
_entity.id
_entity.type
_entity.pdbx_description
1 polymer ?
#
loop_
_entity_poly.entity_id
_entity_poly.type
_entity_poly.pdbx_seq_one_letter_code
_entity_poly.pdbx_strand_id
1 'polypeptide(L)'
;MIRWILRYILPKNTEANSLVEWEKHSAQAWTGYLAVAEIEQEIERIEMYQEVRRLEQSHRERVADYSWLAIRNPNASRRRLTLEEWAQIEATCNKILCGELSSVLSEWHSTIASATCRQQIIDAFINAVKKTLSRRRRHTFTAKSFINCLLRQMTAFGPTAVSGRQIRLNNDLSMTRAQLSMNEVRQTDMVSW
;
A
#
# COMPACT_ATOMS: atom_id res chain seq x y z
N MET A 1 15.24 -8.61 -28.51
CA MET A 1 15.57 -7.85 -29.74
C MET A 1 16.09 -6.44 -29.43
N ILE A 2 15.49 -5.70 -28.50
CA ILE A 2 15.90 -4.32 -28.13
C ILE A 2 17.32 -4.22 -27.52
N ARG A 3 17.75 -5.22 -26.74
CA ARG A 3 19.11 -5.31 -26.18
C ARG A 3 20.24 -5.30 -27.24
N TRP A 4 19.94 -5.70 -28.48
CA TRP A 4 20.94 -5.73 -29.55
C TRP A 4 21.12 -4.37 -30.22
N ILE A 5 20.04 -3.58 -30.31
CA ILE A 5 20.02 -2.27 -30.97
C ILE A 5 20.76 -1.23 -30.10
N LEU A 6 20.56 -1.26 -28.77
CA LEU A 6 21.19 -0.31 -27.85
C LEU A 6 22.73 -0.44 -27.80
N ARG A 7 23.27 -1.62 -28.10
CA ARG A 7 24.72 -1.90 -28.05
C ARG A 7 25.52 -1.27 -29.20
N TYR A 8 24.83 -0.78 -30.23
CA TYR A 8 25.45 -0.19 -31.43
C TYR A 8 25.34 1.34 -31.50
N ILE A 9 24.48 1.95 -30.68
CA ILE A 9 24.13 3.38 -30.81
C ILE A 9 24.83 4.24 -29.74
N LEU A 10 25.27 3.68 -28.61
CA LEU A 10 25.89 4.45 -27.52
C LEU A 10 27.44 4.32 -27.50
N PRO A 11 28.16 5.35 -27.02
CA PRO A 11 29.62 5.35 -26.95
C PRO A 11 30.10 4.62 -25.68
N LYS A 12 31.00 3.65 -25.87
CA LYS A 12 31.51 2.65 -24.90
C LYS A 12 32.04 3.12 -23.53
N ASN A 13 32.13 4.42 -23.23
CA ASN A 13 32.84 4.91 -22.03
C ASN A 13 31.95 5.54 -20.94
N THR A 14 30.62 5.55 -21.08
CA THR A 14 29.68 6.03 -20.04
C THR A 14 28.58 5.02 -19.67
N GLU A 15 28.62 3.80 -20.22
CA GLU A 15 27.42 2.96 -20.42
C GLU A 15 27.01 2.04 -19.27
N ALA A 16 27.88 1.70 -18.33
CA ALA A 16 27.52 0.68 -17.33
C ALA A 16 26.46 1.18 -16.34
N ASN A 17 26.54 2.43 -15.90
CA ASN A 17 25.57 2.99 -14.95
C ASN A 17 24.27 3.41 -15.63
N SER A 18 24.33 4.00 -16.83
CA SER A 18 23.13 4.42 -17.55
C SER A 18 22.30 3.21 -18.01
N LEU A 19 22.91 2.16 -18.54
CA LEU A 19 22.17 0.96 -18.97
C LEU A 19 21.43 0.29 -17.78
N VAL A 20 22.07 0.24 -16.62
CA VAL A 20 21.48 -0.33 -15.38
C VAL A 20 20.34 0.53 -14.86
N GLU A 21 20.44 1.86 -14.94
CA GLU A 21 19.34 2.77 -14.58
C GLU A 21 18.15 2.61 -15.53
N TRP A 22 18.39 2.55 -16.84
CA TRP A 22 17.34 2.33 -17.83
C TRP A 22 16.64 0.97 -17.66
N GLU A 23 17.40 -0.10 -17.38
CA GLU A 23 16.81 -1.42 -17.10
C GLU A 23 15.94 -1.37 -15.82
N LYS A 24 16.37 -0.68 -14.75
CA LYS A 24 15.58 -0.50 -13.53
C LYS A 24 14.30 0.31 -13.77
N HIS A 25 14.40 1.43 -14.49
CA HIS A 25 13.23 2.25 -14.84
C HIS A 25 12.24 1.48 -15.71
N SER A 26 12.74 0.67 -16.66
CA SER A 26 11.89 -0.19 -17.48
C SER A 26 11.19 -1.25 -16.65
N ALA A 27 11.90 -1.95 -15.77
CA ALA A 27 11.33 -2.99 -14.91
C ALA A 27 10.28 -2.41 -13.94
N GLN A 28 10.51 -1.20 -13.42
CA GLN A 28 9.54 -0.52 -12.57
C GLN A 28 8.28 -0.12 -13.35
N ALA A 29 8.43 0.39 -14.58
CA ALA A 29 7.28 0.71 -15.43
C ALA A 29 6.46 -0.56 -15.74
N TRP A 30 7.12 -1.67 -16.09
CA TRP A 30 6.46 -2.96 -16.31
C TRP A 30 5.70 -3.45 -15.08
N THR A 31 6.20 -3.18 -13.88
CA THR A 31 5.53 -3.54 -12.62
C THR A 31 4.16 -2.88 -12.51
N GLY A 32 4.06 -1.58 -12.82
CA GLY A 32 2.80 -0.84 -12.81
C GLY A 32 1.82 -1.35 -13.85
N TYR A 33 2.27 -1.56 -15.10
CA TYR A 33 1.42 -2.08 -16.17
C TYR A 33 0.86 -3.48 -15.88
N LEU A 34 1.70 -4.38 -15.34
CA LEU A 34 1.26 -5.72 -14.97
C LEU A 34 0.22 -5.70 -13.86
N ALA A 35 0.44 -4.87 -12.82
CA ALA A 35 -0.53 -4.73 -11.73
C ALA A 35 -1.87 -4.18 -12.23
N VAL A 36 -1.84 -3.17 -13.09
CA VAL A 36 -3.04 -2.60 -13.72
C VAL A 36 -3.81 -3.66 -14.51
N ALA A 37 -3.13 -4.41 -15.38
CA ALA A 37 -3.77 -5.42 -16.23
C ALA A 37 -4.45 -6.50 -15.39
N GLU A 38 -3.80 -6.96 -14.32
CA GLU A 38 -4.35 -7.97 -13.42
C GLU A 38 -5.58 -7.44 -12.65
N ILE A 39 -5.52 -6.20 -12.18
CA ILE A 39 -6.65 -5.54 -11.50
C ILE A 39 -7.83 -5.37 -12.45
N GLU A 40 -7.60 -4.95 -13.69
CA GLU A 40 -8.65 -4.80 -14.71
C GLU A 40 -9.32 -6.15 -15.02
N GLN A 41 -8.52 -7.21 -15.18
CA GLN A 41 -9.05 -8.55 -15.42
C GLN A 41 -9.96 -9.01 -14.27
N GLU A 42 -9.57 -8.73 -13.04
CA GLU A 42 -10.34 -9.14 -11.87
C GLU A 42 -11.62 -8.29 -11.69
N ILE A 43 -11.57 -7.00 -12.02
CA ILE A 43 -12.76 -6.14 -12.10
C ILE A 43 -13.75 -6.69 -13.13
N GLU A 44 -13.27 -6.98 -14.35
CA GLU A 44 -14.10 -7.54 -15.42
C GLU A 44 -14.73 -8.86 -14.99
N ARG A 45 -13.97 -9.73 -14.31
CA ARG A 45 -14.46 -10.99 -13.76
C ARG A 45 -15.65 -10.77 -12.82
N ILE A 46 -15.52 -9.87 -11.84
CA ILE A 46 -16.58 -9.61 -10.86
C ILE A 46 -17.81 -8.97 -11.52
N GLU A 47 -17.62 -8.00 -12.40
CA GLU A 47 -18.72 -7.36 -13.13
C GLU A 47 -19.50 -8.37 -13.99
N MET A 48 -18.78 -9.29 -14.66
CA MET A 48 -19.40 -10.38 -15.40
C MET A 48 -20.21 -11.32 -14.49
N TYR A 49 -19.67 -11.71 -13.34
CA TYR A 49 -20.40 -12.55 -12.38
C TYR A 49 -21.67 -11.87 -11.85
N GLN A 50 -21.61 -10.58 -11.57
CA GLN A 50 -22.77 -9.80 -11.14
C GLN A 50 -23.83 -9.73 -12.22
N GLU A 51 -23.43 -9.53 -13.46
CA GLU A 51 -24.33 -9.45 -14.59
C GLU A 51 -25.04 -10.78 -14.84
N VAL A 52 -24.31 -11.90 -14.83
CA VAL A 52 -24.90 -13.25 -14.93
C VAL A 52 -25.92 -13.47 -13.81
N ARG A 53 -25.56 -13.14 -12.57
CA ARG A 53 -26.47 -13.29 -11.41
C ARG A 53 -27.74 -12.44 -11.56
N ARG A 54 -27.61 -11.23 -12.11
CA ARG A 54 -28.73 -10.31 -12.37
C ARG A 54 -29.68 -10.88 -13.42
N LEU A 55 -29.13 -11.41 -14.51
CA LEU A 55 -29.90 -12.07 -15.57
C LEU A 55 -30.62 -13.33 -15.07
N GLU A 56 -29.95 -14.15 -14.27
CA GLU A 56 -30.57 -15.32 -13.64
C GLU A 56 -31.74 -14.93 -12.73
N GLN A 57 -31.59 -13.86 -11.95
CA GLN A 57 -32.65 -13.37 -11.07
C GLN A 57 -33.86 -12.86 -11.87
N SER A 58 -33.63 -12.06 -12.92
CA SER A 58 -34.68 -11.59 -13.82
C SER A 58 -35.43 -12.76 -14.47
N HIS A 59 -34.70 -13.79 -14.92
CA HIS A 59 -35.29 -14.99 -15.49
C HIS A 59 -36.16 -15.75 -14.47
N ARG A 60 -35.70 -15.90 -13.22
CA ARG A 60 -36.48 -16.53 -12.14
C ARG A 60 -37.76 -15.76 -11.82
N GLU A 61 -37.68 -14.44 -11.80
CA GLU A 61 -38.81 -13.55 -11.52
C GLU A 61 -39.75 -13.36 -12.72
N ARG A 62 -39.39 -13.88 -13.90
CA ARG A 62 -40.10 -13.67 -15.18
C ARG A 62 -40.29 -12.18 -15.53
N VAL A 63 -39.39 -11.33 -15.05
CA VAL A 63 -39.38 -9.90 -15.34
C VAL A 63 -38.47 -9.69 -16.54
N ALA A 64 -38.98 -9.06 -17.61
CA ALA A 64 -38.16 -8.74 -18.77
C ALA A 64 -37.05 -7.74 -18.38
N ASP A 65 -35.80 -8.10 -18.69
CA ASP A 65 -34.66 -7.25 -18.44
C ASP A 65 -34.46 -6.24 -19.58
N TYR A 66 -34.64 -4.96 -19.24
CA TYR A 66 -34.44 -3.83 -20.15
C TYR A 66 -33.18 -3.02 -19.82
N SER A 67 -32.29 -3.53 -18.98
CA SER A 67 -30.99 -2.91 -18.69
C SER A 67 -30.19 -2.58 -19.96
N TRP A 68 -30.32 -3.39 -21.02
CA TRP A 68 -29.71 -3.13 -22.31
C TRP A 68 -30.21 -1.85 -22.99
N LEU A 69 -31.45 -1.43 -22.73
CA LEU A 69 -31.96 -0.12 -23.16
C LEU A 69 -31.31 1.03 -22.38
N ALA A 70 -30.85 0.78 -21.15
CA ALA A 70 -30.06 1.73 -20.36
C ALA A 70 -28.56 1.76 -20.75
N ILE A 71 -28.09 0.84 -21.62
CA ILE A 71 -26.70 0.80 -22.13
C ILE A 71 -26.41 1.95 -23.11
N ARG A 72 -27.36 2.87 -23.37
CA ARG A 72 -27.05 4.17 -23.97
C ARG A 72 -26.30 5.12 -23.00
N ASN A 73 -25.61 4.56 -22.02
CA ASN A 73 -24.68 5.27 -21.18
C ASN A 73 -23.26 5.07 -21.75
N PRO A 74 -22.57 6.12 -22.22
CA PRO A 74 -21.17 6.02 -22.67
C PRO A 74 -20.23 5.44 -21.58
N ASN A 75 -20.71 5.38 -20.34
CA ASN A 75 -20.08 4.71 -19.21
C ASN A 75 -20.20 3.17 -19.19
N ALA A 76 -20.90 2.52 -20.13
CA ALA A 76 -20.82 1.05 -20.27
C ALA A 76 -19.40 0.58 -20.65
N SER A 77 -18.52 1.51 -21.03
CA SER A 77 -17.07 1.35 -21.18
C SER A 77 -16.30 1.25 -19.85
N ARG A 78 -16.96 1.33 -18.68
CA ARG A 78 -16.33 1.33 -17.35
C ARG A 78 -15.67 0.01 -16.91
N ARG A 79 -15.53 -0.99 -17.80
CA ARG A 79 -14.74 -2.20 -17.51
C ARG A 79 -13.24 -1.90 -17.33
N ARG A 80 -12.78 -0.74 -17.79
CA ARG A 80 -11.40 -0.27 -17.60
C ARG A 80 -11.28 0.61 -16.37
N LEU A 81 -10.06 0.68 -15.82
CA LEU A 81 -9.74 1.62 -14.75
C LEU A 81 -9.96 3.07 -15.22
N THR A 82 -10.47 3.91 -14.33
CA THR A 82 -10.49 5.36 -14.56
C THR A 82 -9.06 5.89 -14.48
N LEU A 83 -8.81 7.06 -15.08
CA LEU A 83 -7.49 7.68 -15.05
C LEU A 83 -6.99 7.90 -13.61
N GLU A 84 -7.90 8.23 -12.69
CA GLU A 84 -7.58 8.45 -11.28
C GLU A 84 -7.16 7.16 -10.57
N GLU A 85 -7.91 6.07 -10.76
CA GLU A 85 -7.56 4.76 -10.20
C GLU A 85 -6.25 4.24 -10.79
N TRP A 86 -6.05 4.44 -12.09
CA TRP A 86 -4.80 4.07 -12.77
C TRP A 86 -3.60 4.81 -12.17
N ALA A 87 -3.70 6.13 -12.01
CA ALA A 87 -2.68 6.94 -11.37
C ALA A 87 -2.43 6.52 -9.91
N GLN A 88 -3.48 6.14 -9.17
CA GLN A 88 -3.37 5.66 -7.80
C GLN A 88 -2.61 4.32 -7.71
N ILE A 89 -2.93 3.39 -8.62
CA ILE A 89 -2.26 2.08 -8.71
C ILE A 89 -0.80 2.28 -9.12
N GLU A 90 -0.53 3.12 -10.10
CA GLU A 90 0.84 3.43 -10.54
C GLU A 90 1.67 4.05 -9.41
N ALA A 91 1.14 5.08 -8.73
CA ALA A 91 1.79 5.71 -7.59
C ALA A 91 2.05 4.73 -6.43
N THR A 92 1.21 3.71 -6.29
CA THR A 92 1.38 2.65 -5.29
C THR A 92 2.44 1.64 -5.73
N CYS A 93 2.43 1.26 -7.01
CA CYS A 93 3.41 0.33 -7.61
C CYS A 93 4.82 0.91 -7.61
N ASN A 94 4.98 2.22 -7.78
CA ASN A 94 6.27 2.92 -7.70
C ASN A 94 7.00 2.75 -6.36
N LYS A 95 6.32 2.28 -5.30
CA LYS A 95 6.92 2.01 -3.98
C LYS A 95 7.43 0.57 -3.84
N ILE A 96 6.98 -0.33 -4.72
CA ILE A 96 7.28 -1.76 -4.72
C ILE A 96 8.55 -1.99 -5.52
N LEU A 97 9.42 -2.90 -5.06
CA LEU A 97 10.57 -3.33 -5.84
C LEU A 97 10.11 -4.39 -6.86
N CYS A 98 10.68 -4.43 -8.07
CA CYS A 98 10.22 -5.35 -9.13
C CYS A 98 10.17 -6.83 -8.68
N GLY A 99 11.06 -7.26 -7.79
CA GLY A 99 11.09 -8.63 -7.25
C GLY A 99 10.01 -8.96 -6.22
N GLU A 100 9.26 -7.97 -5.74
CA GLU A 100 8.22 -8.17 -4.72
C GLU A 100 6.80 -8.23 -5.32
N LEU A 101 6.63 -7.90 -6.61
CA LEU A 101 5.32 -7.84 -7.25
C LEU A 101 4.58 -9.18 -7.15
N SER A 102 5.28 -10.30 -7.37
CA SER A 102 4.68 -11.64 -7.24
C SER A 102 4.15 -11.92 -5.84
N SER A 103 4.88 -11.48 -4.79
CA SER A 103 4.43 -11.60 -3.41
C SER A 103 3.23 -10.71 -3.12
N VAL A 104 3.19 -9.50 -3.68
CA VAL A 104 2.06 -8.58 -3.56
C VAL A 104 0.82 -9.18 -4.22
N LEU A 105 0.94 -9.68 -5.45
CA LEU A 105 -0.16 -10.29 -6.19
C LEU A 105 -0.68 -11.53 -5.46
N SER A 106 0.19 -12.40 -4.95
CA SER A 106 -0.23 -13.58 -4.18
C SER A 106 -1.00 -13.22 -2.90
N GLU A 107 -0.54 -12.21 -2.14
CA GLU A 107 -1.26 -11.72 -0.96
C GLU A 107 -2.58 -11.04 -1.36
N TRP A 108 -2.59 -10.30 -2.47
CA TRP A 108 -3.80 -9.66 -2.96
C TRP A 108 -4.86 -10.68 -3.41
N HIS A 109 -4.48 -11.70 -4.19
CA HIS A 109 -5.39 -12.76 -4.63
C HIS A 109 -6.00 -13.55 -3.46
N SER A 110 -5.27 -13.73 -2.35
CA SER A 110 -5.84 -14.39 -1.17
C SER A 110 -6.91 -13.54 -0.47
N THR A 111 -6.88 -12.21 -0.67
CA THR A 111 -7.85 -11.28 -0.07
C THR A 111 -9.02 -10.90 -1.00
N ILE A 112 -8.85 -11.02 -2.31
CA ILE A 112 -9.85 -10.57 -3.28
C ILE A 112 -11.02 -11.55 -3.46
N ALA A 113 -10.89 -12.79 -2.99
CA ALA A 113 -11.95 -13.80 -3.09
C ALA A 113 -13.29 -13.35 -2.46
N SER A 114 -13.24 -12.43 -1.49
CA SER A 114 -14.42 -11.86 -0.84
C SER A 114 -14.86 -10.50 -1.40
N ALA A 115 -14.17 -9.96 -2.40
CA ALA A 115 -14.51 -8.66 -2.96
C ALA A 115 -15.84 -8.74 -3.72
N THR A 116 -16.71 -7.75 -3.49
CA THR A 116 -18.02 -7.64 -4.15
C THR A 116 -18.13 -6.40 -5.01
N CYS A 117 -17.18 -5.48 -4.95
CA CYS A 117 -17.18 -4.30 -5.80
C CYS A 117 -15.77 -3.90 -6.23
N ARG A 118 -15.70 -3.14 -7.32
CA ARG A 118 -14.47 -2.58 -7.88
C ARG A 118 -13.59 -1.88 -6.84
N GLN A 119 -14.18 -1.05 -5.97
CA GLN A 119 -13.41 -0.31 -4.98
C GLN A 119 -12.71 -1.26 -3.99
N GLN A 120 -13.38 -2.33 -3.57
CA GLN A 120 -12.79 -3.33 -2.68
C GLN A 120 -11.60 -4.06 -3.33
N ILE A 121 -11.65 -4.30 -4.64
CA ILE A 121 -10.54 -4.88 -5.41
C ILE A 121 -9.30 -3.98 -5.32
N ILE A 122 -9.48 -2.69 -5.61
CA ILE A 122 -8.41 -1.69 -5.61
C ILE A 122 -7.86 -1.49 -4.19
N ASP A 123 -8.75 -1.36 -3.19
CA ASP A 123 -8.37 -1.19 -1.79
C ASP A 123 -7.62 -2.41 -1.25
N ALA A 124 -8.05 -3.63 -1.61
CA ALA A 124 -7.35 -4.86 -1.26
C ALA A 124 -5.92 -4.87 -1.83
N PHE A 125 -5.75 -4.45 -3.09
CA PHE A 125 -4.43 -4.34 -3.71
C PHE A 125 -3.54 -3.34 -2.96
N ILE A 126 -4.04 -2.13 -2.72
CA ILE A 126 -3.31 -1.09 -1.98
C ILE A 126 -2.92 -1.61 -0.58
N ASN A 127 -3.80 -2.37 0.08
CA ASN A 127 -3.52 -2.96 1.37
C ASN A 127 -2.46 -4.07 1.31
N ALA A 128 -2.46 -4.91 0.28
CA ALA A 128 -1.40 -5.91 0.05
C ALA A 128 -0.03 -5.24 -0.15
N VAL A 129 0.01 -4.13 -0.88
CA VAL A 129 1.23 -3.32 -1.05
C VAL A 129 1.68 -2.73 0.29
N LYS A 130 0.78 -2.11 1.06
CA LYS A 130 1.09 -1.55 2.39
C LYS A 130 1.63 -2.61 3.35
N LYS A 131 1.05 -3.82 3.34
CA LYS A 131 1.53 -4.96 4.13
C LYS A 131 2.96 -5.33 3.75
N THR A 132 3.24 -5.44 2.45
CA THR A 132 4.57 -5.78 1.93
C THR A 132 5.61 -4.71 2.32
N LEU A 133 5.28 -3.43 2.14
CA LEU A 133 6.13 -2.31 2.58
C LEU A 133 6.40 -2.34 4.09
N SER A 134 5.39 -2.70 4.88
CA SER A 134 5.53 -2.82 6.34
C SER A 134 6.45 -3.97 6.73
N ARG A 135 6.38 -5.12 6.04
CA ARG A 135 7.32 -6.24 6.23
C ARG A 135 8.75 -5.81 5.91
N ARG A 136 8.96 -5.10 4.80
CA ARG A 136 10.28 -4.58 4.42
C ARG A 136 10.88 -3.69 5.52
N ARG A 137 10.09 -2.75 6.05
CA ARG A 137 10.53 -1.86 7.15
C ARG A 137 11.00 -2.63 8.38
N ARG A 138 10.26 -3.68 8.78
CA ARG A 138 10.65 -4.54 9.92
C ARG A 138 11.97 -5.26 9.66
N HIS A 139 12.18 -5.79 8.46
CA HIS A 139 13.45 -6.45 8.11
C HIS A 139 14.64 -5.50 8.03
N THR A 140 14.43 -4.23 7.65
CA THR A 140 15.50 -3.21 7.62
C THR A 140 15.78 -2.56 8.99
N PHE A 141 14.85 -2.67 9.93
CA PHE A 141 15.04 -2.22 11.32
C PHE A 141 15.78 -3.30 12.11
N THR A 142 17.07 -3.44 11.81
CA THR A 142 17.98 -4.30 12.58
C THR A 142 18.49 -3.55 13.80
N ALA A 143 18.96 -4.24 14.85
CA ALA A 143 19.62 -3.61 16.01
C ALA A 143 20.70 -2.59 15.60
N LYS A 144 21.41 -2.85 14.49
CA LYS A 144 22.38 -1.92 13.89
C LYS A 144 21.77 -0.60 13.41
N SER A 145 20.56 -0.62 12.86
CA SER A 145 19.81 0.57 12.43
C SER A 145 19.36 1.41 13.63
N PHE A 146 18.95 0.76 14.72
CA PHE A 146 18.61 1.39 15.99
C PHE A 146 19.84 2.01 16.66
N ILE A 147 20.94 1.25 16.77
CA ILE A 147 22.24 1.72 17.31
C ILE A 147 22.76 2.91 16.49
N ASN A 148 22.66 2.88 15.16
CA ASN A 148 23.06 4.01 14.32
C ASN A 148 22.17 5.25 14.51
N CYS A 149 20.88 5.06 14.79
CA CYS A 149 19.96 6.16 15.10
C CYS A 149 20.29 6.78 16.47
N LEU A 150 20.53 5.94 17.49
CA LEU A 150 20.97 6.37 18.82
C LEU A 150 22.34 7.06 18.78
N LEU A 151 23.32 6.50 18.07
CA LEU A 151 24.63 7.10 17.88
C LEU A 151 24.52 8.45 17.18
N ARG A 152 23.66 8.59 16.15
CA ARG A 152 23.40 9.90 15.51
C ARG A 152 22.82 10.93 16.47
N GLN A 153 21.86 10.53 17.31
CA GLN A 153 21.30 11.41 18.33
C GLN A 153 22.36 11.80 19.37
N MET A 154 23.23 10.88 19.79
CA MET A 154 24.33 11.16 20.72
C MET A 154 25.42 12.06 20.09
N THR A 155 25.72 11.90 18.80
CA THR A 155 26.68 12.77 18.10
C THR A 155 26.12 14.15 17.76
N ALA A 156 24.79 14.31 17.73
CA ALA A 156 24.15 15.63 17.65
C ALA A 156 24.31 16.43 18.97
N PHE A 157 24.69 15.75 20.06
CA PHE A 157 25.13 16.36 21.33
C PHE A 157 26.66 16.26 21.48
N GLY A 158 27.42 16.56 20.42
CA GLY A 158 28.88 16.70 20.50
C GLY A 158 29.31 17.97 21.25
N PRO A 159 30.46 17.95 21.97
CA PRO A 159 30.76 18.91 23.02
C PRO A 159 31.62 20.08 22.51
N THR A 160 31.01 21.21 22.17
CA THR A 160 31.70 22.52 22.19
C THR A 160 30.69 23.65 22.23
N ALA A 161 30.54 24.28 23.40
CA ALA A 161 30.72 25.72 23.60
C ALA A 161 30.06 26.14 24.91
N VAL A 162 30.90 26.30 25.94
CA VAL A 162 30.65 27.26 27.00
C VAL A 162 30.47 28.63 26.34
N SER A 163 29.24 29.13 26.28
CA SER A 163 29.00 30.58 26.31
C SER A 163 27.57 30.87 26.74
N GLY A 164 27.45 31.19 28.03
CA GLY A 164 26.45 32.08 28.62
C GLY A 164 25.02 32.02 28.07
N ARG A 165 24.21 31.08 28.58
CA ARG A 165 22.84 31.40 29.00
C ARG A 165 22.39 30.44 30.08
N GLN A 166 22.21 31.03 31.25
CA GLN A 166 21.67 30.46 32.48
C GLN A 166 20.45 29.57 32.18
N ILE A 167 20.61 28.26 32.36
CA ILE A 167 19.48 27.34 32.48
C ILE A 167 18.92 27.54 33.89
N ARG A 168 17.70 28.09 33.98
CA ARG A 168 16.85 27.88 35.16
C ARG A 168 16.50 26.40 35.19
N LEU A 169 17.23 25.64 36.01
CA LEU A 169 16.79 24.34 36.50
C LEU A 169 15.72 24.60 37.55
N ASN A 170 14.45 24.40 37.18
CA ASN A 170 13.47 24.01 38.17
C ASN A 170 13.52 22.48 38.24
N ASN A 171 14.29 22.02 39.23
CA ASN A 171 14.05 20.76 39.90
C ASN A 171 12.59 20.74 40.37
N ASP A 172 11.86 19.67 40.06
CA ASP A 172 10.85 19.11 40.95
C ASP A 172 10.66 17.64 40.55
N LEU A 173 11.62 16.83 40.98
CA LEU A 173 11.55 15.37 41.02
C LEU A 173 11.90 14.95 42.45
N SER A 174 10.99 15.23 43.37
CA SER A 174 10.95 14.59 44.69
C SER A 174 9.54 14.70 45.27
N MET A 175 9.04 13.58 45.78
CA MET A 175 7.67 13.31 46.27
C MET A 175 6.71 12.93 45.12
N THR A 176 6.10 11.75 45.04
CA THR A 176 5.74 10.82 46.12
C THR A 176 5.60 9.41 45.53
N ARG A 177 6.59 8.55 45.80
CA ARG A 177 6.43 7.10 45.77
C ARG A 177 5.75 6.66 47.07
N ALA A 178 4.46 6.93 47.19
CA ALA A 178 3.56 6.33 48.19
C ALA A 178 2.14 6.81 47.89
N GLN A 179 1.34 5.95 47.27
CA GLN A 179 -0.11 5.75 47.51
C GLN A 179 -0.64 4.76 46.47
N LEU A 180 -0.19 3.51 46.60
CA LEU A 180 -1.08 2.37 46.44
C LEU A 180 -1.90 2.30 47.72
N SER A 181 -3.18 2.67 47.68
CA SER A 181 -4.26 2.13 48.53
C SER A 181 -5.51 3.00 48.36
N MET A 182 -6.65 2.33 48.18
CA MET A 182 -8.03 2.86 48.11
C MET A 182 -8.46 3.48 46.77
N ASN A 183 -8.99 2.62 45.89
CA ASN A 183 -10.36 2.75 45.37
C ASN A 183 -10.73 1.47 44.60
N GLU A 184 -10.75 0.38 45.36
CA GLU A 184 -11.67 -0.74 45.14
C GLU A 184 -12.87 -0.46 46.05
N VAL A 185 -14.08 -0.84 45.63
CA VAL A 185 -15.40 -0.58 46.26
C VAL A 185 -16.15 0.65 45.72
N ARG A 186 -16.81 0.46 44.55
CA ARG A 186 -18.28 0.61 44.38
C ARG A 186 -18.66 0.56 42.89
N GLN A 187 -19.18 -0.58 42.44
CA GLN A 187 -20.39 -0.72 41.60
C GLN A 187 -20.46 -2.15 41.04
N THR A 188 -20.69 -3.09 41.94
CA THR A 188 -21.60 -4.22 41.66
C THR A 188 -22.99 -3.80 42.12
N ASP A 189 -24.02 -4.38 41.48
CA ASP A 189 -25.46 -4.24 41.71
C ASP A 189 -26.12 -3.18 40.80
N MET A 190 -27.04 -3.49 39.87
CA MET A 190 -27.87 -4.68 39.67
C MET A 190 -28.38 -4.76 38.22
N VAL A 191 -28.49 -5.99 37.73
CA VAL A 191 -29.31 -6.45 36.60
C VAL A 191 -30.61 -7.05 37.16
N SER A 192 -31.71 -6.94 36.39
CA SER A 192 -33.02 -7.62 36.55
C SER A 192 -33.90 -7.01 37.65
N TRP A 193 -35.17 -6.66 37.43
CA TRP A 193 -36.23 -7.29 36.63
C TRP A 193 -36.97 -6.32 35.72
#